data_AF-A0A7W0L9L2-F1
#
_entry.id   AF-A0A7W0L9L2-F1
#
_cell.length_a   1.000
_cell.length_b   1.000
_cell.length_c   1.000
_cell.angle_alpha   90.00
_cell.angle_beta   90.00
_cell.angle_gamma   90.00
#
_symmetry.space_group_name_H-M   'P 1'
#
loop_
_entity.id
_entity.type
_entity.pdbx_description
1 polymer ?
#
loop_
_entity_poly.entity_id
_entity_poly.type
_entity_poly.pdbx_seq_one_letter_code
_entity_poly.pdbx_strand_id
1 'polypeptide(L)'
;MTTHYSGSGDLTRSLELLWGTREQPTRGPTPVLSLAAIVGKAIEVADADGLPAVSMRRIADELGVGTMSLYRHVPGKAELLDLMLDAVAGEDLVAGEPFVERTYPDAPLLIGGWRASLEEFARGAWAQFHRHPWLL
;
A
#
# COMPACT_ATOMS: atom_id res chain seq x y z
N MET A 1 -11.79 0.93 -23.27
CA MET A 1 -10.57 0.62 -22.50
C MET A 1 -10.72 1.35 -21.17
N THR A 2 -11.02 0.62 -20.10
CA THR A 2 -11.37 1.22 -18.80
C THR A 2 -10.09 1.59 -18.08
N THR A 3 -9.87 2.88 -17.80
CA THR A 3 -8.71 3.34 -17.04
C THR A 3 -8.94 3.03 -15.57
N HIS A 4 -8.11 2.16 -14.98
CA HIS A 4 -8.14 1.88 -13.54
C HIS A 4 -7.18 2.82 -12.82
N TYR A 5 -7.68 3.48 -11.77
CA TYR A 5 -6.90 4.33 -10.87
C TYR A 5 -7.40 4.10 -9.44
N SER A 6 -6.64 4.55 -8.43
CA SER A 6 -7.08 4.44 -7.02
C SER A 6 -8.44 5.11 -6.80
N GLY A 7 -9.36 4.43 -6.12
CA GLY A 7 -10.72 4.90 -5.88
C GLY A 7 -11.70 4.67 -7.03
N SER A 8 -11.28 4.02 -8.13
CA SER A 8 -12.18 3.66 -9.24
C SER A 8 -12.90 2.32 -9.05
N GLY A 9 -12.68 1.64 -7.92
CA GLY A 9 -13.21 0.31 -7.58
C GLY A 9 -14.43 0.36 -6.66
N ASP A 10 -14.76 -0.78 -6.05
CA ASP A 10 -15.78 -0.85 -5.00
C ASP A 10 -15.21 -0.31 -3.68
N LEU A 11 -15.59 0.91 -3.32
CA LEU A 11 -15.14 1.60 -2.11
C LEU A 11 -15.34 0.76 -0.85
N THR A 12 -16.47 0.08 -0.70
CA THR A 12 -16.74 -0.72 0.50
C THR A 12 -15.73 -1.86 0.60
N ARG A 13 -15.40 -2.51 -0.52
CA ARG A 13 -14.40 -3.58 -0.55
C ARG A 13 -12.99 -3.06 -0.29
N SER A 14 -12.60 -1.91 -0.85
CA SER A 14 -11.31 -1.29 -0.55
C SER A 14 -11.18 -0.99 0.94
N LEU A 15 -12.19 -0.36 1.55
CA LEU A 15 -12.19 -0.04 2.99
C LEU A 15 -12.08 -1.31 3.87
N GLU A 16 -12.80 -2.38 3.53
CA GLU A 16 -12.71 -3.65 4.25
C GLU A 16 -11.30 -4.25 4.23
N LEU A 17 -10.61 -4.17 3.09
CA LEU A 17 -9.27 -4.72 2.91
C LEU A 17 -8.20 -3.86 3.60
N LEU A 18 -8.31 -2.53 3.50
CA LEU A 18 -7.36 -1.58 4.10
C LEU A 18 -7.36 -1.65 5.63
N TRP A 19 -8.54 -1.61 6.25
CA TRP A 19 -8.66 -1.57 7.70
C TRP A 19 -8.85 -2.94 8.35
N GLY A 20 -8.83 -4.02 7.56
CA GLY A 20 -8.92 -5.39 8.09
C GLY A 20 -10.22 -5.67 8.85
N THR A 21 -11.32 -4.99 8.49
CA THR A 21 -12.61 -5.11 9.21
C THR A 21 -13.30 -6.46 9.00
N ARG A 22 -12.75 -7.31 8.13
CA ARG A 22 -13.14 -8.72 7.99
C ARG A 22 -12.26 -9.62 8.84
N GLU A 23 -12.89 -10.43 9.69
CA GLU A 23 -12.22 -11.50 10.43
C GLU A 23 -11.46 -12.42 9.46
N GLN A 24 -10.12 -12.42 9.56
CA GLN A 24 -9.32 -13.45 8.91
C GLN A 24 -9.44 -14.75 9.71
N PRO A 25 -9.75 -15.91 9.08
CA PRO A 25 -9.76 -17.18 9.78
C PRO A 25 -8.35 -17.50 10.30
N THR A 26 -8.18 -17.46 11.63
CA THR A 26 -6.90 -17.56 12.36
C THR A 26 -6.38 -19.00 12.54
N ARG A 27 -6.95 -20.00 11.87
CA ARG A 27 -6.57 -21.41 12.09
C ARG A 27 -6.27 -22.15 10.78
N GLY A 28 -5.00 -22.49 10.59
CA GLY A 28 -4.51 -23.35 9.52
C GLY A 28 -3.02 -23.12 9.24
N PRO A 29 -2.38 -23.96 8.39
CA PRO A 29 -1.04 -23.68 7.86
C PRO A 29 -1.02 -22.31 7.18
N THR A 30 0.07 -21.54 7.35
CA THR A 30 0.21 -20.22 6.73
C THR A 30 -0.09 -20.32 5.23
N PRO A 31 -1.10 -19.60 4.72
CA PRO A 31 -1.45 -19.66 3.31
C PRO A 31 -0.24 -19.27 2.46
N VAL A 32 0.03 -20.04 1.40
CA VAL A 32 1.11 -19.75 0.43
C VAL A 32 0.94 -18.37 -0.22
N LEU A 33 -0.28 -17.81 -0.19
CA LEU A 33 -0.63 -16.51 -0.75
C LEU A 33 -1.34 -15.66 0.31
N SER A 34 -0.79 -14.48 0.59
CA SER A 34 -1.37 -13.48 1.50
C SER A 34 -1.63 -12.18 0.77
N LEU A 35 -2.53 -11.35 1.30
CA LEU A 35 -2.82 -10.02 0.75
C LEU A 35 -1.54 -9.16 0.69
N ALA A 36 -0.75 -9.17 1.77
CA ALA A 36 0.51 -8.44 1.85
C ALA A 36 1.52 -8.90 0.78
N ALA A 37 1.62 -10.21 0.51
CA ALA A 37 2.50 -10.72 -0.54
C ALA A 37 2.06 -10.27 -1.95
N ILE A 38 0.75 -10.19 -2.19
CA ILE A 38 0.20 -9.68 -3.46
C ILE A 38 0.53 -8.20 -3.64
N VAL A 39 0.27 -7.39 -2.61
CA VAL A 39 0.53 -5.95 -2.64
C VAL A 39 2.02 -5.65 -2.80
N GLY A 40 2.88 -6.32 -2.03
CA GLY A 40 4.34 -6.16 -2.14
C GLY A 40 4.85 -6.49 -3.53
N LYS A 41 4.38 -7.59 -4.14
CA LYS A 41 4.78 -7.92 -5.51
C LYS A 41 4.27 -6.91 -6.54
N ALA A 42 3.08 -6.36 -6.34
CA ALA A 42 2.54 -5.33 -7.22
C ALA A 42 3.35 -4.03 -7.14
N ILE A 43 3.82 -3.64 -5.96
CA ILE A 43 4.73 -2.51 -5.74
C ILE A 43 6.06 -2.76 -6.47
N GLU A 44 6.68 -3.93 -6.29
CA GLU A 44 7.93 -4.27 -6.99
C GLU A 44 7.80 -4.16 -8.52
N VAL A 45 6.68 -4.64 -9.09
CA VAL A 45 6.39 -4.51 -10.53
C VAL A 45 6.23 -3.04 -10.93
N ALA A 46 5.55 -2.23 -10.11
CA ALA A 46 5.34 -0.82 -10.37
C ALA A 46 6.64 0.00 -10.26
N ASP A 47 7.51 -0.33 -9.31
CA ASP A 47 8.81 0.31 -9.12
C ASP A 47 9.74 0.03 -10.31
N ALA A 48 9.72 -1.20 -10.84
CA ALA A 48 10.56 -1.61 -11.95
C ALA A 48 10.06 -1.09 -13.32
N ASP A 49 8.76 -1.24 -13.59
CA ASP A 49 8.21 -1.07 -14.94
C ASP A 49 7.05 -0.06 -15.02
N GLY A 50 6.74 0.61 -13.92
CA GLY A 50 5.66 1.60 -13.82
C GLY A 50 4.26 0.99 -13.66
N LEU A 51 3.31 1.85 -13.28
CA LEU A 51 1.91 1.48 -13.03
C LEU A 51 1.18 0.80 -14.21
N PRO A 52 1.45 1.13 -15.50
CA PRO A 52 0.83 0.45 -16.64
C PRO A 52 1.16 -1.04 -16.69
N ALA A 53 2.31 -1.45 -16.17
CA ALA A 53 2.76 -2.84 -16.15
C ALA A 53 2.05 -3.71 -15.10
N VAL A 54 1.45 -3.06 -14.08
CA VAL A 54 0.72 -3.73 -13.01
C VAL A 54 -0.56 -4.36 -13.58
N SER A 55 -0.63 -5.69 -13.56
CA SER A 55 -1.81 -6.43 -13.96
C SER A 55 -1.98 -7.69 -13.11
N MET A 56 -3.23 -8.11 -12.90
CA MET A 56 -3.53 -9.32 -12.12
C MET A 56 -2.79 -10.54 -12.67
N ARG A 57 -2.72 -10.68 -14.00
CA ARG A 57 -2.00 -11.79 -14.64
C ARG A 57 -0.51 -11.75 -14.31
N ARG A 58 0.14 -10.61 -14.54
CA ARG A 58 1.59 -10.48 -14.30
C ARG A 58 1.95 -10.77 -12.85
N ILE A 59 1.19 -10.24 -11.90
CA ILE A 59 1.43 -10.49 -10.47
C ILE A 59 1.27 -11.97 -10.13
N ALA A 60 0.29 -12.65 -10.74
CA ALA A 60 0.09 -14.08 -10.54
C ALA A 60 1.30 -14.88 -11.07
N ASP A 61 1.77 -14.53 -12.26
CA ASP A 61 2.93 -15.16 -12.90
C ASP A 61 4.21 -14.97 -12.05
N GLU A 62 4.46 -13.77 -11.54
CA GLU A 62 5.60 -13.44 -10.65
C GLU A 62 5.52 -14.17 -9.28
N LEU A 63 4.31 -14.44 -8.79
CA LEU A 63 4.08 -15.20 -7.55
C LEU A 63 4.00 -16.72 -7.77
N GLY A 64 4.06 -17.19 -9.02
CA GLY A 64 3.93 -18.61 -9.36
C GLY A 64 2.57 -19.22 -9.03
N VAL A 65 1.50 -18.41 -9.05
CA VAL A 65 0.13 -18.86 -8.73
C VAL A 65 -0.82 -18.58 -9.90
N GLY A 66 -1.97 -19.26 -9.93
CA GLY A 66 -3.03 -18.93 -10.89
C GLY A 66 -3.71 -17.60 -10.56
N THR A 67 -4.09 -16.82 -11.58
CA THR A 67 -4.73 -15.50 -11.40
C THR A 67 -6.02 -15.56 -10.58
N MET A 68 -6.79 -16.64 -10.69
CA MET A 68 -7.98 -16.88 -9.85
C MET A 68 -7.68 -16.92 -8.35
N SER A 69 -6.44 -17.24 -7.96
CA SER A 69 -6.03 -17.19 -6.56
C SER A 69 -5.94 -15.76 -6.03
N LEU A 70 -5.48 -14.81 -6.84
CA LEU A 70 -5.42 -13.40 -6.44
C LEU A 70 -6.81 -12.83 -6.17
N TYR A 71 -7.79 -13.18 -7.00
CA TYR A 71 -9.16 -12.67 -6.88
C TYR A 71 -9.87 -13.08 -5.58
N ARG A 72 -9.36 -14.09 -4.86
CA ARG A 72 -9.86 -14.42 -3.52
C ARG A 72 -9.42 -13.41 -2.46
N HIS A 73 -8.33 -12.70 -2.70
CA HIS A 73 -7.76 -11.72 -1.77
C HIS A 73 -8.07 -10.29 -2.19
N VAL A 74 -8.04 -9.99 -3.49
CA VAL A 74 -8.29 -8.65 -4.03
C VAL A 74 -9.29 -8.74 -5.20
N PRO A 75 -10.43 -8.04 -5.13
CA PRO A 75 -11.48 -8.12 -6.16
C PRO A 75 -11.02 -7.72 -7.57
N GLY A 76 -10.05 -6.80 -7.67
CA GLY A 76 -9.59 -6.30 -8.95
C GLY A 76 -8.38 -5.39 -8.87
N LYS A 77 -7.99 -4.87 -10.04
CA LYS A 77 -6.85 -3.95 -10.15
C LYS A 77 -7.11 -2.63 -9.40
N ALA A 78 -8.34 -2.14 -9.37
CA ALA A 78 -8.64 -0.86 -8.70
C ALA A 78 -8.40 -0.94 -7.19
N GLU A 79 -8.91 -1.99 -6.54
CA GLU A 79 -8.71 -2.24 -5.11
C GLU A 79 -7.23 -2.53 -4.81
N LEU A 80 -6.53 -3.22 -5.73
CA LEU A 80 -5.09 -3.43 -5.59
C LEU A 80 -4.32 -2.11 -5.58
N LEU A 81 -4.68 -1.16 -6.45
CA LEU A 81 -4.04 0.16 -6.48
C LEU A 81 -4.28 0.94 -5.18
N ASP A 82 -5.47 0.84 -4.58
CA ASP A 82 -5.75 1.43 -3.27
C ASP A 82 -4.84 0.83 -2.19
N LEU A 83 -4.69 -0.48 -2.18
CA LEU A 83 -3.84 -1.19 -1.22
C LEU A 83 -2.35 -0.91 -1.41
N MET A 84 -1.90 -0.77 -2.66
CA MET A 84 -0.52 -0.37 -2.97
C MET A 84 -0.23 1.03 -2.44
N LEU A 85 -1.16 1.97 -2.64
CA LEU A 85 -1.01 3.35 -2.18
C LEU A 85 -0.94 3.42 -0.65
N ASP A 86 -1.80 2.70 0.06
CA ASP A 86 -1.80 2.63 1.52
C ASP A 86 -0.52 1.98 2.06
N ALA A 87 -0.07 0.89 1.44
CA ALA A 87 1.16 0.21 1.84
C ALA A 87 2.39 1.11 1.73
N VAL A 88 2.56 1.84 0.62
CA VAL A 88 3.69 2.78 0.48
C VAL A 88 3.55 3.97 1.43
N ALA A 89 2.33 4.49 1.63
CA ALA A 89 2.06 5.55 2.60
C ALA A 89 2.44 5.16 4.03
N GLY A 90 2.29 3.88 4.37
CA GLY A 90 2.66 3.30 5.66
C GLY A 90 4.16 3.07 5.87
N GLU A 91 5.00 3.01 4.82
CA GLU A 91 6.43 2.70 4.96
C GLU A 91 7.16 3.68 5.90
N ASP A 92 6.83 4.96 5.80
CA ASP A 92 7.45 6.01 6.61
C ASP A 92 6.94 6.01 8.06
N LEU A 93 5.81 5.34 8.34
CA LEU A 93 5.29 5.14 9.70
C LEU A 93 5.92 3.92 10.40
N VAL A 94 6.36 2.92 9.64
CA VAL A 94 6.88 1.64 10.15
C VAL A 94 8.38 1.68 10.47
N ALA A 95 9.12 2.69 10.00
CA ALA A 95 10.56 2.88 10.25
C ALA A 95 10.96 3.18 11.72
N GLY A 96 10.10 2.81 12.68
CA GLY A 96 10.44 2.71 14.10
C GLY A 96 10.26 4.00 14.89
N GLU A 97 9.76 5.04 14.26
CA GLU A 97 9.55 6.34 14.89
C GLU A 97 8.22 6.83 14.36
N PRO A 98 7.10 6.47 15.02
CA PRO A 98 5.83 7.08 14.70
C PRO A 98 6.08 8.57 14.62
N PHE A 99 5.59 9.22 13.56
CA PHE A 99 5.61 10.68 13.46
C PHE A 99 5.03 11.35 14.73
N VAL A 100 4.31 10.58 15.55
CA VAL A 100 3.74 10.96 16.84
C VAL A 100 4.65 10.62 18.04
N GLU A 101 5.41 9.53 18.04
CA GLU A 101 6.14 9.02 19.23
C GLU A 101 7.59 9.54 19.32
N ARG A 102 8.25 9.81 18.18
CA ARG A 102 9.47 10.65 18.16
C ARG A 102 9.15 12.10 18.53
N THR A 103 7.90 12.49 18.30
CA THR A 103 7.53 13.90 18.24
C THR A 103 6.80 14.35 19.49
N TYR A 104 6.04 13.49 20.19
CA TYR A 104 5.31 13.92 21.39
C TYR A 104 4.97 12.81 22.39
N PRO A 105 5.66 12.78 23.54
CA PRO A 105 5.09 12.24 24.77
C PRO A 105 3.98 13.15 25.33
N ASP A 106 4.03 14.48 25.08
CA ASP A 106 3.16 15.50 25.69
C ASP A 106 2.81 16.68 24.71
N ALA A 107 2.21 16.41 23.55
CA ALA A 107 2.16 17.37 22.43
C ALA A 107 1.47 18.72 22.70
N PRO A 108 2.03 19.82 22.18
CA PRO A 108 1.15 20.73 21.46
C PRO A 108 1.82 21.21 20.15
N LEU A 109 1.60 20.46 19.07
CA LEU A 109 1.79 20.88 17.69
C LEU A 109 3.21 21.38 17.32
N LEU A 110 4.01 20.42 16.85
CA LEU A 110 5.13 20.55 15.87
C LEU A 110 6.51 20.77 16.56
N ILE A 111 7.34 19.72 16.70
CA ILE A 111 8.72 19.80 17.23
C ILE A 111 9.46 20.68 16.23
N GLY A 112 10.06 21.78 16.70
CA GLY A 112 10.61 22.79 15.80
C GLY A 112 9.57 23.72 15.15
N GLY A 113 8.30 23.64 15.57
CA GLY A 113 7.18 24.41 15.05
C GLY A 113 6.63 23.86 13.73
N TRP A 114 5.48 24.38 13.31
CA TRP A 114 4.74 23.85 12.16
C TRP A 114 5.52 23.80 10.86
N ARG A 115 6.47 24.72 10.68
CA ARG A 115 7.36 24.75 9.52
C ARG A 115 8.29 23.55 9.49
N ALA A 116 8.93 23.22 10.62
CA ALA A 116 9.88 22.11 10.70
C ALA A 116 9.18 20.77 10.43
N SER A 117 7.98 20.58 10.97
CA SER A 117 7.20 19.36 10.73
C SER A 117 6.67 19.27 9.30
N LEU A 118 6.27 20.38 8.66
CA LEU A 118 5.95 20.36 7.22
C LEU A 118 7.18 20.07 6.37
N GLU A 119 8.35 20.56 6.77
CA GLU A 119 9.61 20.28 6.08
C GLU A 119 9.99 18.80 6.18
N GLU A 120 9.86 18.20 7.36
CA GLU A 120 10.07 16.76 7.56
C GLU A 120 9.08 15.92 6.74
N PHE A 121 7.79 16.26 6.80
CA PHE A 121 6.76 15.62 5.98
C PHE A 121 7.08 15.73 4.48
N ALA A 122 7.46 16.92 4.01
CA ALA A 122 7.80 17.14 2.62
C ALA A 122 9.04 16.35 2.19
N ARG A 123 10.05 16.21 3.05
CA ARG A 123 11.24 15.37 2.78
C ARG A 123 10.88 13.89 2.73
N GLY A 124 10.00 13.42 3.63
CA GLY A 124 9.47 12.05 3.60
C GLY A 124 8.72 11.76 2.30
N ALA A 125 7.72 12.60 1.98
CA ALA A 125 6.96 12.50 0.75
C ALA A 125 7.85 12.57 -0.51
N TRP A 126 8.85 13.47 -0.53
CA TRP A 126 9.84 13.54 -1.61
C TRP A 126 10.61 12.23 -1.75
N ALA A 127 11.13 11.69 -0.65
CA ALA A 127 11.87 10.43 -0.66
C ALA A 127 11.00 9.25 -1.11
N GLN A 128 9.71 9.27 -0.79
CA GLN A 128 8.73 8.29 -1.24
C GLN A 128 8.49 8.38 -2.76
N PHE A 129 8.32 9.58 -3.32
CA PHE A 129 8.19 9.75 -4.79
C PHE A 129 9.44 9.30 -5.55
N HIS A 130 10.63 9.42 -4.96
CA HIS A 130 11.85 8.89 -5.56
C HIS A 130 11.94 7.36 -5.50
N ARG A 131 11.43 6.74 -4.43
CA ARG A 131 11.37 5.27 -4.30
C ARG A 131 10.29 4.67 -5.20
N HIS A 132 9.15 5.34 -5.31
CA HIS A 132 7.96 4.88 -6.04
C HIS A 132 7.53 5.93 -7.07
N PRO A 133 8.23 6.04 -8.22
CA PRO A 133 7.94 7.07 -9.23
C PRO A 133 6.54 7.01 -9.83
N TRP A 134 5.86 5.86 -9.71
CA TRP A 134 4.50 5.63 -10.18
C TRP A 134 3.41 6.36 -9.37
N LEU A 135 3.78 7.05 -8.30
CA LEU A 135 2.90 7.92 -7.53
C LEU A 135 2.64 9.30 -8.17
N LEU A 136 3.40 9.67 -9.21
CA LEU A 136 3.29 10.92 -9.98
C LEU A 136 2.49 10.75 -11.27
#